data_AF-A0A1X7UEQ4-F1
#
_entry.id   AF-A0A1X7UEQ4-F1
#
_cell.length_a   1.000
_cell.length_b   1.000
_cell.length_c   1.000
_cell.angle_alpha   90.00
_cell.angle_beta   90.00
_cell.angle_gamma   90.00
#
_symmetry.space_group_name_H-M   'P 1'
#
loop_
_entity.id
_entity.type
_entity.pdbx_description
1 polymer ?
#
loop_
_entity_poly.entity_id
_entity_poly.type
_entity_poly.pdbx_seq_one_letter_code
_entity_poly.pdbx_strand_id
1 'polypeptide(L)'
;MTKLQHNTEFLCQEHLGVIINTDGVPLFKSSQTSLWQVYLEIGNYPPAIRFRMENTICGFWVGQSKPKLELILTPILKEIDRLNILGFSFDSPEGMKTVRIKLLFGVFDLVAKAKVLNMHQFNGNCGCPTCLHPGEHQGSRVYDPNTSYPIRTVEGIEEAGRRAVAHKQGIKGESPLHNYMHLVNGVPPDYMHCVLEGVTKAMLKLWANPSQKQTIFYSKRS
;
A
#
# COMPACT_ATOMS: atom_id res chain seq x y z
N MET A 1 0.22 -9.20 23.97
CA MET A 1 -0.45 -8.01 24.53
C MET A 1 0.55 -6.87 24.54
N THR A 2 0.56 -6.07 23.48
CA THR A 2 1.17 -4.74 23.49
C THR A 2 0.18 -3.87 22.75
N LYS A 3 -0.63 -3.11 23.50
CA LYS A 3 -1.59 -2.17 22.91
C LYS A 3 -0.76 -1.14 22.16
N LEU A 4 -0.94 -1.05 20.84
CA LEU A 4 -0.49 0.09 20.03
C LEU A 4 -1.17 1.34 20.60
N GLN A 5 -0.49 2.03 21.50
CA GLN A 5 -0.94 3.32 21.98
C GLN A 5 -0.88 4.29 20.81
N HIS A 6 -2.03 4.93 20.53
CA HIS A 6 -2.15 6.10 19.69
C HIS A 6 -1.34 7.25 20.32
N ASN A 7 -0.01 7.23 20.18
CA ASN A 7 0.82 8.36 20.57
C ASN A 7 0.77 9.43 19.49
N THR A 8 0.06 10.50 19.80
CA THR A 8 -0.01 11.79 19.09
C THR A 8 1.29 12.61 19.17
N GLU A 9 2.40 12.06 19.66
CA GLU A 9 3.69 12.76 19.81
C GLU A 9 4.60 12.63 18.57
N PHE A 10 4.07 12.80 17.37
CA PHE A 10 4.85 12.72 16.12
C PHE A 10 5.62 14.00 15.77
N LEU A 11 5.68 14.96 16.70
CA LEU A 11 6.36 16.26 16.54
C LEU A 11 7.71 16.32 17.28
N CYS A 12 8.19 15.21 17.85
CA CYS A 12 9.50 15.19 18.50
C CYS A 12 10.62 15.20 17.45
N GLN A 13 11.59 16.11 17.58
CA GLN A 13 12.75 16.25 16.68
C GLN A 13 13.58 14.96 16.55
N GLU A 14 13.45 14.04 17.51
CA GLU A 14 14.20 12.79 17.57
C GLU A 14 13.49 11.62 16.89
N HIS A 15 12.35 11.86 16.21
CA HIS A 15 11.58 10.82 15.52
C HIS A 15 11.36 11.13 14.03
N LEU A 16 11.78 10.18 13.19
CA LEU A 16 11.55 10.18 11.75
C LEU A 16 10.42 9.21 11.40
N GLY A 17 9.27 9.74 10.98
CA GLY A 17 8.19 8.96 10.41
C GLY A 17 8.51 8.57 8.97
N VAL A 18 8.37 7.29 8.65
CA VAL A 18 8.57 6.78 7.28
C VAL A 18 7.29 6.19 6.70
N ILE A 19 7.08 6.40 5.41
CA ILE A 19 5.98 5.82 4.62
C ILE A 19 6.60 4.81 3.67
N ILE A 20 6.13 3.56 3.72
CA ILE A 20 6.62 2.50 2.85
C ILE A 20 5.79 2.41 1.57
N ASN A 21 6.48 2.26 0.44
CA ASN A 21 5.87 2.09 -0.86
C ASN A 21 6.54 0.91 -1.57
N THR A 22 5.80 0.26 -2.45
CA THR A 22 6.36 -0.79 -3.31
C THR A 22 5.63 -0.90 -4.62
N ASP A 23 6.38 -1.10 -5.70
CA ASP A 23 5.83 -1.19 -7.05
C ASP A 23 6.71 -2.08 -7.95
N GLY A 24 6.11 -2.64 -8.99
CA GLY A 24 6.77 -3.46 -9.99
C GLY A 24 6.80 -2.79 -11.35
N VAL A 25 8.00 -2.57 -11.88
CA VAL A 25 8.23 -1.96 -13.19
C VAL A 25 8.83 -2.98 -14.15
N PRO A 26 8.26 -3.19 -15.35
CA PRO A 26 8.92 -4.00 -16.38
C PRO A 26 10.15 -3.26 -16.90
N LEU A 27 11.32 -3.89 -16.90
CA LEU A 27 12.58 -3.26 -17.35
C LEU A 27 12.71 -3.22 -18.88
N PHE A 28 12.19 -4.24 -19.56
CA PHE A 28 12.29 -4.36 -21.02
C PHE A 28 10.94 -4.79 -21.60
N LYS A 29 10.59 -4.25 -22.77
CA LYS A 29 9.32 -4.57 -23.45
C LYS A 29 9.21 -6.04 -23.90
N SER A 30 10.33 -6.76 -24.02
CA SER A 30 10.40 -8.11 -24.60
C SER A 30 11.07 -9.17 -23.70
N SER A 31 11.53 -8.82 -22.49
CA SER A 31 12.17 -9.78 -21.56
C SER A 31 11.27 -10.05 -20.36
N GLN A 32 11.39 -11.24 -19.76
CA GLN A 32 10.72 -11.56 -18.49
C GLN A 32 11.34 -10.86 -17.26
N THR A 33 12.41 -10.07 -17.46
CA THR A 33 13.08 -9.35 -16.37
C THR A 33 12.20 -8.23 -15.82
N SER A 34 11.90 -8.30 -14.54
CA SER A 34 11.14 -7.30 -13.79
C SER A 34 12.00 -6.65 -12.71
N LEU A 35 11.83 -5.34 -12.53
CA LEU A 35 12.31 -4.59 -11.39
C LEU A 35 11.16 -4.47 -10.40
N TRP A 36 11.43 -4.77 -9.14
CA TRP A 36 10.49 -4.54 -8.06
C TRP A 36 11.16 -3.62 -7.03
N GLN A 37 10.63 -2.42 -6.88
CA GLN A 37 11.18 -1.42 -5.97
C GLN A 37 10.42 -1.41 -4.66
N VAL A 38 11.15 -1.27 -3.55
CA VAL A 38 10.62 -0.87 -2.25
C VAL A 38 11.30 0.43 -1.90
N TYR A 39 10.53 1.44 -1.53
CA TYR A 39 11.09 2.73 -1.14
C TYR A 39 10.38 3.31 0.07
N LEU A 40 11.12 4.09 0.84
CA LEU A 40 10.66 4.79 2.03
C LEU A 40 10.72 6.29 1.77
N GLU A 41 9.64 6.97 2.12
CA GLU A 41 9.56 8.42 2.12
C GLU A 41 9.56 8.94 3.54
N ILE A 42 10.22 10.08 3.77
CA ILE A 42 10.26 10.74 5.07
C ILE A 42 8.97 11.56 5.24
N GLY A 43 8.05 11.06 6.06
CA GLY A 43 6.75 11.70 6.32
C GLY A 43 6.87 13.09 6.95
N ASN A 44 7.95 13.36 7.70
CA ASN A 44 8.22 14.65 8.31
C ASN A 44 8.52 15.76 7.29
N TYR A 45 8.97 15.40 6.08
CA TYR A 45 9.28 16.40 5.06
C TYR A 45 8.01 16.97 4.43
N PRO A 46 7.98 18.27 4.08
CA PRO A 46 6.88 18.84 3.32
C PRO A 46 6.81 18.21 1.92
N PRO A 47 5.60 18.11 1.32
CA PRO A 47 5.41 17.47 0.01
C PRO A 47 6.36 17.94 -1.10
N ALA A 48 6.73 19.23 -1.10
CA ALA A 48 7.62 19.82 -2.11
C ALA A 48 9.05 19.25 -2.12
N ILE A 49 9.51 18.64 -1.03
CA ILE A 49 10.84 18.01 -0.94
C ILE A 49 10.77 16.52 -0.64
N ARG A 50 9.66 16.03 -0.06
CA ARG A 50 9.47 14.63 0.35
C ARG A 50 9.71 13.65 -0.79
N PHE A 51 9.20 13.95 -1.99
CA PHE A 51 9.22 13.06 -3.14
C PHE A 51 10.47 13.22 -4.03
N ARG A 52 11.45 14.03 -3.61
CA ARG A 52 12.71 14.16 -4.36
C ARG A 52 13.54 12.90 -4.18
N MET A 53 14.18 12.44 -5.26
CA MET A 53 14.95 11.18 -5.26
C MET A 53 16.06 11.16 -4.18
N GLU A 54 16.69 12.30 -3.93
CA GLU A 54 17.71 12.50 -2.89
C GLU A 54 17.18 12.36 -1.44
N ASN A 55 15.86 12.43 -1.24
CA ASN A 55 15.19 12.28 0.06
C ASN A 55 14.44 10.94 0.19
N THR A 56 14.56 10.06 -0.81
CA THR A 56 13.90 8.75 -0.85
C THR A 56 14.91 7.65 -0.60
N ILE A 57 14.64 6.78 0.37
CA ILE A 57 15.45 5.58 0.59
C ILE A 57 14.88 4.48 -0.29
N CYS A 58 15.66 3.84 -1.14
CA CYS A 58 15.17 2.82 -2.07
C CYS A 58 16.00 1.53 -2.04
N GLY A 59 15.31 0.42 -2.26
CA GLY A 59 15.88 -0.91 -2.48
C GLY A 59 15.20 -1.57 -3.69
N PHE A 60 15.97 -2.37 -4.42
CA PHE A 60 15.51 -2.96 -5.67
C PHE A 60 15.71 -4.47 -5.67
N TRP A 61 14.73 -5.16 -6.22
CA TRP A 61 14.86 -6.53 -6.66
C TRP A 61 14.83 -6.57 -8.19
N VAL A 62 15.81 -7.23 -8.79
CA VAL A 62 15.87 -7.46 -10.23
C VAL A 62 15.89 -8.96 -10.45
N GLY A 63 14.93 -9.47 -11.23
CA GLY A 63 14.88 -10.90 -11.53
C GLY A 63 13.96 -11.24 -12.68
N GLN A 64 14.11 -12.47 -13.18
CA GLN A 64 13.26 -13.05 -14.24
C GLN A 64 11.83 -13.35 -13.75
N SER A 65 11.57 -13.21 -12.45
CA SER A 65 10.27 -13.40 -11.84
C SER A 65 10.02 -12.36 -10.76
N LYS A 66 8.73 -12.14 -10.48
CA LYS A 66 8.29 -11.25 -9.39
C LYS A 66 8.74 -11.85 -8.06
N PRO A 67 9.32 -11.06 -7.15
CA PRO A 67 9.79 -11.58 -5.87
C PRO A 67 8.61 -12.04 -5.02
N LYS A 68 8.87 -13.01 -4.14
CA LYS A 68 8.04 -13.19 -2.95
C LYS A 68 8.23 -11.93 -2.10
N LEU A 69 7.22 -11.07 -2.05
CA LEU A 69 7.31 -9.77 -1.36
C LEU A 69 7.77 -9.88 0.08
N GLU A 70 7.37 -10.94 0.77
CA GLU A 70 7.82 -11.27 2.12
C GLU A 70 9.35 -11.28 2.26
N LEU A 71 10.09 -11.80 1.26
CA LEU A 71 11.55 -11.87 1.30
C LEU A 71 12.21 -10.48 1.28
N ILE A 72 11.56 -9.50 0.66
CA ILE A 72 12.08 -8.14 0.57
C ILE A 72 11.57 -7.30 1.74
N LEU A 73 10.28 -7.40 2.07
CA LEU A 73 9.66 -6.57 3.10
C LEU A 73 10.08 -6.97 4.51
N THR A 74 10.21 -8.27 4.80
CA THR A 74 10.57 -8.73 6.16
C THR A 74 11.88 -8.13 6.69
N PRO A 75 13.02 -8.15 5.97
CA PRO A 75 14.24 -7.53 6.48
C PRO A 75 14.10 -6.01 6.65
N ILE A 76 13.40 -5.33 5.73
CA ILE A 76 13.17 -3.88 5.81
C ILE A 76 12.34 -3.53 7.05
N LEU A 77 11.23 -4.24 7.26
CA LEU A 77 10.33 -4.00 8.39
C LEU A 77 11.00 -4.31 9.73
N LYS A 78 11.77 -5.40 9.82
CA LYS A 78 12.59 -5.72 11.00
C LYS A 78 13.59 -4.62 11.32
N GLU A 79 14.24 -4.06 10.30
CA GLU A 79 15.20 -2.97 10.50
C GLU A 79 14.51 -1.68 10.93
N ILE A 80 13.34 -1.35 10.38
CA ILE A 80 12.54 -0.20 10.84
C ILE A 80 12.15 -0.38 12.31
N ASP A 81 11.68 -1.56 12.71
CA ASP A 81 11.33 -1.85 14.11
C ASP A 81 12.56 -1.78 15.04
N ARG A 82 13.70 -2.30 14.58
CA ARG A 82 14.98 -2.18 15.30
C ARG A 82 15.36 -0.71 15.50
N LEU A 83 15.26 0.11 14.46
CA LEU A 83 15.56 1.55 14.51
C LEU A 83 14.50 2.35 15.27
N ASN A 84 13.29 1.85 15.41
CA ASN A 84 12.28 2.43 16.29
C ASN A 84 12.69 2.26 17.77
N ILE A 85 13.20 1.08 18.12
CA ILE A 85 13.57 0.70 19.50
C ILE A 85 14.96 1.20 19.89
N LEU A 86 15.94 1.12 19.01
CA LEU A 86 17.33 1.48 19.31
C LEU A 86 17.69 2.89 18.85
N GLY A 87 17.05 3.38 17.80
CA GLY A 87 17.50 4.56 17.07
C GLY A 87 18.83 4.34 16.35
N PHE A 88 19.30 5.41 15.71
CA PHE A 88 20.66 5.53 15.21
C PHE A 88 21.23 6.87 15.67
N SER A 89 22.50 6.85 16.09
CA SER A 89 23.19 8.05 16.57
C SER A 89 24.18 8.55 15.53
N PHE A 90 24.28 9.87 15.39
CA PHE A 90 25.22 10.52 14.50
C PHE A 90 25.75 11.79 15.15
N ASP A 91 26.97 12.16 14.76
CA ASP A 91 27.57 13.43 15.19
C ASP A 91 26.98 14.58 14.38
N SER A 92 26.57 15.64 15.07
CA SER A 92 26.02 16.85 14.46
C SER A 92 26.79 18.07 14.97
N PRO A 93 26.70 19.23 14.31
CA PRO A 93 27.34 20.45 14.81
C PRO A 93 26.94 20.85 16.24
N GLU A 94 25.80 20.34 16.72
CA GLU A 94 25.24 20.59 18.06
C GLU A 94 25.57 19.46 19.06
N GLY A 95 26.36 18.46 18.64
CA GLY A 95 26.73 17.27 19.40
C GLY A 95 26.07 15.99 18.88
N MET A 96 26.29 14.88 19.60
CA MET A 96 25.73 13.57 19.28
C MET A 96 24.20 13.60 19.36
N LYS A 97 23.52 13.30 18.25
CA LYS A 97 22.06 13.18 18.18
C LYS A 97 21.67 11.73 17.95
N THR A 98 20.57 11.30 18.57
CA THR A 98 19.95 10.00 18.31
C THR A 98 18.59 10.22 17.67
N VAL A 99 18.35 9.57 16.54
CA VAL A 99 17.06 9.61 15.83
C VAL A 99 16.46 8.21 15.77
N ARG A 100 15.15 8.12 16.00
CA ARG A 100 14.38 6.88 15.93
C ARG A 100 13.48 6.90 14.71
N ILE A 101 13.32 5.75 14.06
CA ILE A 101 12.46 5.63 12.87
C ILE A 101 11.15 4.97 13.26
N LYS A 102 10.02 5.49 12.78
CA LYS A 102 8.71 4.87 13.00
C LYS A 102 7.95 4.71 11.69
N LEU A 103 7.50 3.48 11.41
CA LEU A 103 6.62 3.22 10.28
C LEU A 103 5.25 3.88 10.53
N LEU A 104 4.83 4.75 9.62
CA LEU A 104 3.54 5.45 9.71
C LEU A 104 2.41 4.63 9.08
N PHE A 105 2.55 4.40 7.78
CA PHE A 105 1.60 3.70 6.93
C PHE A 105 2.31 3.30 5.62
N GLY A 106 1.62 2.53 4.79
CA GLY A 106 2.10 2.06 3.51
C GLY A 106 1.15 2.45 2.39
N VAL A 107 1.67 3.08 1.35
CA VAL A 107 0.88 3.46 0.17
C VAL A 107 1.26 2.54 -0.97
N PHE A 108 0.27 1.86 -1.52
CA PHE A 108 0.45 0.88 -2.57
C PHE A 108 -0.68 0.98 -3.56
N ASP A 109 -0.36 0.80 -4.84
CA ASP A 109 -1.36 0.59 -5.88
C ASP A 109 -2.18 -0.69 -5.58
N LEU A 110 -3.30 -0.91 -6.27
CA LEU A 110 -4.17 -2.05 -5.96
C LEU A 110 -3.48 -3.40 -6.15
N VAL A 111 -2.52 -3.52 -7.09
CA VAL A 111 -1.84 -4.79 -7.38
C VAL A 111 -0.82 -5.11 -6.29
N ALA A 112 0.02 -4.17 -5.90
CA ALA A 112 0.97 -4.32 -4.80
C ALA A 112 0.22 -4.46 -3.47
N LYS A 113 -0.82 -3.64 -3.22
CA LYS A 113 -1.68 -3.71 -2.03
C LYS A 113 -2.22 -5.12 -1.80
N ALA A 114 -2.75 -5.75 -2.85
CA ALA A 114 -3.26 -7.11 -2.74
C ALA A 114 -2.17 -8.13 -2.37
N LYS A 115 -0.93 -7.94 -2.84
CA LYS A 115 0.18 -8.83 -2.50
C LYS A 115 0.69 -8.61 -1.07
N VAL A 116 0.87 -7.36 -0.65
CA VAL A 116 1.36 -7.05 0.71
C VAL A 116 0.36 -7.41 1.79
N LEU A 117 -0.95 -7.33 1.49
CA LEU A 117 -2.01 -7.81 2.37
C LEU A 117 -2.28 -9.32 2.23
N ASN A 118 -1.55 -10.00 1.34
CA ASN A 118 -1.73 -11.42 1.01
C ASN A 118 -3.21 -11.77 0.71
N MET A 119 -3.84 -10.99 -0.17
CA MET A 119 -5.24 -11.10 -0.54
C MET A 119 -5.43 -11.29 -2.06
N HIS A 120 -6.67 -11.53 -2.45
CA HIS A 120 -7.10 -11.52 -3.83
C HIS A 120 -6.96 -10.09 -4.39
N GLN A 121 -6.55 -9.98 -5.65
CA GLN A 121 -6.55 -8.69 -6.34
C GLN A 121 -7.99 -8.22 -6.57
N PHE A 122 -8.14 -6.96 -6.98
CA PHE A 122 -9.43 -6.34 -7.25
C PHE A 122 -10.30 -7.11 -8.27
N ASN A 123 -9.71 -7.97 -9.10
CA ASN A 123 -10.42 -8.84 -10.05
C ASN A 123 -10.90 -10.18 -9.45
N GLY A 124 -10.47 -10.54 -8.23
CA GLY A 124 -10.83 -11.77 -7.55
C GLY A 124 -12.06 -11.62 -6.64
N ASN A 125 -12.61 -12.75 -6.20
CA ASN A 125 -13.71 -12.75 -5.23
C ASN A 125 -13.29 -12.15 -3.90
N CYS A 126 -14.15 -11.27 -3.35
CA CYS A 126 -13.84 -10.46 -2.16
C CYS A 126 -12.50 -9.71 -2.30
N GLY A 127 -12.16 -9.22 -3.50
CA GLY A 127 -10.89 -8.56 -3.80
C GLY A 127 -10.77 -7.12 -3.27
N CYS A 128 -11.84 -6.53 -2.73
CA CYS A 128 -11.82 -5.20 -2.16
C CYS A 128 -10.97 -5.17 -0.86
N PRO A 129 -9.98 -4.27 -0.73
CA PRO A 129 -9.16 -4.16 0.48
C PRO A 129 -9.89 -3.46 1.64
N THR A 130 -11.04 -2.84 1.38
CA THR A 130 -11.78 -2.04 2.38
C THR A 130 -12.97 -2.81 2.94
N CYS A 131 -13.71 -3.56 2.11
CA CYS A 131 -14.91 -4.27 2.53
C CYS A 131 -14.94 -5.71 1.99
N LEU A 132 -15.92 -6.48 2.43
CA LEU A 132 -16.12 -7.88 2.05
C LEU A 132 -16.95 -8.06 0.75
N HIS A 133 -17.11 -7.00 -0.04
CA HIS A 133 -17.89 -7.06 -1.27
C HIS A 133 -17.31 -8.11 -2.24
N PRO A 134 -18.10 -9.11 -2.69
CA PRO A 134 -17.61 -10.18 -3.55
C PRO A 134 -17.21 -9.69 -4.94
N GLY A 135 -17.79 -8.57 -5.40
CA GLY A 135 -17.72 -8.08 -6.77
C GLY A 135 -18.55 -8.94 -7.74
N GLU A 136 -19.12 -8.31 -8.75
CA GLU A 136 -19.86 -8.98 -9.83
C GLU A 136 -18.96 -9.13 -11.06
N HIS A 137 -19.21 -10.15 -11.89
CA HIS A 137 -18.41 -10.36 -13.10
C HIS A 137 -19.18 -9.85 -14.33
N GLN A 138 -18.70 -8.75 -14.91
CA GLN A 138 -19.25 -8.13 -16.12
C GLN A 138 -18.10 -7.85 -17.11
N GLY A 139 -17.46 -8.90 -17.62
CA GLY A 139 -16.21 -8.85 -18.40
C GLY A 139 -14.97 -8.50 -17.56
N SER A 140 -15.12 -7.59 -16.61
CA SER A 140 -14.22 -7.34 -15.49
C SER A 140 -14.98 -7.49 -14.16
N ARG A 141 -14.28 -7.58 -13.03
CA ARG A 141 -14.94 -7.57 -11.72
C ARG A 141 -15.31 -6.12 -11.36
N VAL A 142 -16.58 -5.88 -11.09
CA VAL A 142 -17.15 -4.57 -10.77
C VAL A 142 -17.70 -4.59 -9.34
N TYR A 143 -17.60 -3.45 -8.66
CA TYR A 143 -18.13 -3.24 -7.31
C TYR A 143 -19.19 -2.15 -7.40
N ASP A 144 -20.46 -2.49 -7.12
CA ASP A 144 -21.56 -1.53 -7.19
C ASP A 144 -21.53 -0.62 -5.95
N PRO A 145 -21.36 0.70 -6.11
CA PRO A 145 -21.34 1.63 -4.98
C PRO A 145 -22.68 1.73 -4.22
N ASN A 146 -23.80 1.26 -4.79
CA ASN A 146 -25.11 1.29 -4.13
C ASN A 146 -25.30 0.11 -3.18
N THR A 147 -24.42 -0.89 -3.23
CA THR A 147 -24.44 -2.02 -2.29
C THR A 147 -23.51 -1.77 -1.11
N SER A 148 -23.99 -2.11 0.09
CA SER A 148 -23.20 -2.03 1.31
C SER A 148 -22.77 -3.43 1.75
N TYR A 149 -21.50 -3.58 2.08
CA TYR A 149 -20.91 -4.80 2.59
C TYR A 149 -20.13 -4.49 3.86
N PRO A 150 -19.98 -5.47 4.78
CA PRO A 150 -19.20 -5.27 5.99
C PRO A 150 -17.78 -4.80 5.68
N ILE A 151 -17.33 -3.78 6.42
CA ILE A 151 -15.96 -3.29 6.37
C ILE A 151 -15.03 -4.34 6.96
N ARG A 152 -13.83 -4.48 6.38
CA ARG A 152 -12.82 -5.41 6.92
C ARG A 152 -12.35 -4.92 8.28
N THR A 153 -12.25 -5.83 9.23
CA THR A 153 -11.61 -5.59 10.53
C THR A 153 -10.23 -6.25 10.54
N VAL A 154 -9.36 -5.78 11.45
CA VAL A 154 -8.02 -6.37 11.61
C VAL A 154 -8.14 -7.82 12.04
N GLU A 155 -9.00 -8.09 13.01
CA GLU A 155 -9.28 -9.43 13.54
C GLU A 155 -9.81 -10.36 12.45
N GLY A 156 -10.68 -9.83 11.57
CA GLY A 156 -11.24 -10.57 10.44
C GLY A 156 -10.18 -10.95 9.40
N ILE A 157 -9.26 -10.03 9.07
CA ILE A 157 -8.13 -10.30 8.17
C ILE A 157 -7.20 -11.35 8.79
N GLU A 158 -6.85 -11.18 10.07
CA GLU A 158 -5.97 -12.10 10.78
C GLU A 158 -6.54 -13.51 10.90
N GLU A 159 -7.82 -13.63 11.25
CA GLU A 159 -8.45 -14.93 11.40
C GLU A 159 -8.66 -15.62 10.05
N ALA A 160 -8.92 -14.86 8.99
CA ALA A 160 -8.94 -15.41 7.62
C ALA A 160 -7.54 -15.85 7.17
N GLY A 161 -6.49 -15.10 7.55
CA GLY A 161 -5.10 -15.44 7.28
C GLY A 161 -4.61 -16.70 8.00
N ARG A 162 -4.97 -16.88 9.28
CA ARG A 162 -4.64 -18.08 10.07
C ARG A 162 -5.35 -19.34 9.58
N ARG A 163 -6.61 -19.23 9.13
CA ARG A 163 -7.45 -20.35 8.71
C ARG A 163 -7.30 -20.70 7.22
N ALA A 164 -6.14 -20.48 6.60
CA ALA A 164 -5.87 -20.46 5.15
C ALA A 164 -6.22 -21.72 4.32
N VAL A 165 -7.16 -22.55 4.75
CA VAL A 165 -7.64 -23.78 4.10
C VAL A 165 -8.71 -23.50 3.02
N ALA A 166 -9.28 -22.28 2.92
CA ALA A 166 -10.40 -22.03 2.00
C ALA A 166 -10.47 -20.65 1.33
N HIS A 167 -9.42 -19.82 1.41
CA HIS A 167 -9.41 -18.45 0.84
C HIS A 167 -10.69 -17.64 1.13
N LYS A 168 -11.29 -17.86 2.31
CA LYS A 168 -12.55 -17.22 2.69
C LYS A 168 -12.32 -15.71 2.73
N GLN A 169 -13.31 -14.96 2.24
CA GLN A 169 -13.28 -13.49 2.27
C GLN A 169 -12.08 -12.87 1.52
N GLY A 170 -11.51 -13.60 0.55
CA GLY A 170 -10.47 -13.09 -0.35
C GLY A 170 -9.08 -12.95 0.28
N ILE A 171 -8.83 -13.53 1.47
CA ILE A 171 -7.49 -13.56 2.10
C ILE A 171 -6.81 -14.89 1.75
N LYS A 172 -5.54 -14.82 1.31
CA LYS A 172 -4.75 -15.99 0.90
C LYS A 172 -3.90 -16.56 2.03
N GLY A 173 -3.53 -15.74 3.00
CA GLY A 173 -2.75 -16.11 4.17
C GLY A 173 -2.40 -14.88 5.00
N GLU A 174 -1.46 -15.05 5.93
CA GLU A 174 -0.97 -13.96 6.77
C GLU A 174 -0.22 -12.91 5.93
N SER A 175 -0.38 -11.64 6.29
CA SER A 175 0.29 -10.53 5.63
C SER A 175 1.70 -10.35 6.22
N PRO A 176 2.74 -10.09 5.40
CA PRO A 176 4.05 -9.66 5.90
C PRO A 176 4.01 -8.38 6.76
N LEU A 177 2.93 -7.60 6.71
CA LEU A 177 2.74 -6.37 7.47
C LEU A 177 2.08 -6.59 8.84
N HIS A 178 1.58 -7.80 9.14
CA HIS A 178 0.71 -8.08 10.28
C HIS A 178 1.25 -7.59 11.63
N ASN A 179 2.54 -7.79 11.90
CA ASN A 179 3.17 -7.41 13.16
C ASN A 179 3.69 -5.97 13.19
N TYR A 180 3.68 -5.25 12.06
CA TYR A 180 4.36 -3.96 11.92
C TYR A 180 3.39 -2.78 11.80
N MET A 181 2.15 -3.02 11.39
CA MET A 181 1.17 -1.95 11.19
C MET A 181 -0.28 -2.46 11.15
N HIS A 182 -1.22 -1.53 11.32
CA HIS A 182 -2.64 -1.81 11.26
C HIS A 182 -3.09 -2.12 9.83
N LEU A 183 -3.47 -3.37 9.53
CA LEU A 183 -3.71 -3.83 8.15
C LEU A 183 -4.86 -3.13 7.41
N VAL A 184 -5.83 -2.55 8.15
CA VAL A 184 -6.94 -1.79 7.56
C VAL A 184 -6.57 -0.31 7.38
N ASN A 185 -6.34 0.40 8.49
CA ASN A 185 -6.07 1.85 8.48
C ASN A 185 -4.64 2.24 8.09
N GLY A 186 -3.67 1.33 8.20
CA GLY A 186 -2.27 1.57 7.87
C GLY A 186 -1.96 1.41 6.38
N VAL A 187 -2.95 1.06 5.55
CA VAL A 187 -2.74 0.84 4.11
C VAL A 187 -3.77 1.64 3.29
N PRO A 188 -3.73 3.00 3.36
CA PRO A 188 -4.74 3.86 2.75
C PRO A 188 -4.76 3.75 1.21
N PRO A 189 -5.86 4.12 0.54
CA PRO A 189 -5.91 4.22 -0.92
C PRO A 189 -4.80 5.11 -1.48
N ASP A 190 -4.18 4.69 -2.58
CA ASP A 190 -3.18 5.50 -3.26
C ASP A 190 -3.87 6.59 -4.10
N TYR A 191 -3.66 7.85 -3.70
CA TYR A 191 -4.24 9.00 -4.39
C TYR A 191 -3.83 9.09 -5.86
N MET A 192 -2.57 8.76 -6.19
CA MET A 192 -2.08 8.85 -7.57
C MET A 192 -2.84 7.89 -8.47
N HIS A 193 -2.91 6.62 -8.09
CA HIS A 193 -3.56 5.59 -8.90
C HIS A 193 -5.09 5.66 -8.83
N CYS A 194 -5.68 5.96 -7.66
CA CYS A 194 -7.14 6.00 -7.52
C CYS A 194 -7.74 7.28 -8.10
N VAL A 195 -7.18 8.46 -7.81
CA VAL A 195 -7.79 9.75 -8.15
C VAL A 195 -7.22 10.30 -9.45
N LEU A 196 -5.90 10.37 -9.60
CA LEU A 196 -5.29 11.00 -10.77
C LEU A 196 -5.37 10.08 -12.00
N GLU A 197 -4.84 8.87 -11.90
CA GLU A 197 -4.85 7.92 -13.02
C GLU A 197 -6.20 7.22 -13.21
N GLY A 198 -6.96 7.04 -12.14
CA GLY A 198 -8.29 6.44 -12.18
C GLY A 198 -9.35 7.44 -12.63
N VAL A 199 -9.85 8.24 -11.68
CA VAL A 199 -11.00 9.11 -11.91
C VAL A 199 -10.69 10.26 -12.87
N THR A 200 -9.61 11.01 -12.63
CA THR A 200 -9.31 12.24 -13.39
C THR A 200 -9.02 11.91 -14.85
N LYS A 201 -8.20 10.87 -15.11
CA LYS A 201 -7.93 10.38 -16.47
C LYS A 201 -9.21 9.90 -17.18
N ALA A 202 -10.12 9.23 -16.47
CA ALA A 202 -11.39 8.79 -17.05
C ALA A 202 -12.27 10.00 -17.44
N MET A 203 -12.39 10.99 -16.56
CA MET A 203 -13.14 12.22 -16.83
C MET A 203 -12.57 13.00 -18.03
N LEU A 204 -11.24 13.15 -18.08
CA LEU A 204 -10.57 13.83 -19.21
C LEU A 204 -10.82 13.12 -20.55
N LYS A 205 -10.78 11.79 -20.56
CA LYS A 205 -11.09 11.01 -21.77
C LYS A 205 -12.52 11.23 -22.25
N LEU A 206 -13.48 11.30 -21.33
CA LEU A 206 -14.89 11.57 -21.66
C LEU A 206 -15.06 13.00 -22.21
N TRP A 207 -14.43 13.99 -21.58
CA TRP A 207 -14.55 15.39 -22.01
C TRP A 207 -13.86 15.67 -23.35
N ALA A 208 -12.70 15.04 -23.59
CA ALA A 208 -11.93 15.25 -24.81
C ALA A 208 -12.45 14.45 -26.03
N ASN A 209 -13.41 13.54 -25.85
CA ASN A 209 -13.94 12.72 -26.94
C ASN A 209 -15.28 13.27 -27.47
N PRO A 210 -15.30 13.97 -28.62
CA PRO A 210 -16.52 14.58 -29.16
C PRO A 210 -17.60 13.54 -29.55
N SER A 211 -17.21 12.28 -29.79
CA SER A 211 -18.13 11.18 -30.14
C SER A 211 -18.88 10.61 -28.93
N GLN A 212 -18.50 10.96 -27.70
CA GLN A 212 -19.16 10.50 -26.47
C GLN A 212 -20.13 11.55 -25.87
N LYS A 213 -20.38 12.67 -26.58
CA LYS A 213 -21.23 13.78 -26.12
C LYS A 213 -22.69 13.41 -25.78
N GLN A 214 -23.20 12.27 -26.27
CA GLN A 214 -24.58 11.84 -26.03
C GLN A 214 -24.72 10.62 -25.13
N THR A 215 -23.63 9.99 -24.72
CA THR A 215 -23.72 8.91 -23.74
C THR A 215 -23.36 9.49 -22.37
N ILE A 216 -24.37 10.03 -21.70
CA ILE A 216 -24.36 10.17 -20.25
C ILE A 216 -24.23 8.75 -19.69
N PHE A 217 -23.01 8.25 -19.63
CA PHE A 217 -22.71 7.17 -18.73
C PHE A 217 -22.69 7.79 -17.35
N TYR A 218 -23.79 7.61 -16.62
CA TYR A 218 -23.65 7.34 -15.20
C TYR A 218 -22.43 6.41 -15.05
N SER A 219 -21.49 6.68 -14.14
CA SER A 219 -20.91 5.53 -13.43
C SER A 219 -22.15 4.81 -12.91
N LYS A 220 -22.61 3.76 -13.61
CA LYS A 220 -24.00 3.37 -13.53
C LYS A 220 -24.37 3.23 -12.06
N ARG A 221 -25.35 4.05 -11.66
CA ARG A 221 -26.35 3.61 -10.70
C ARG A 221 -26.92 2.32 -11.31
N SER A 222 -26.37 1.20 -10.87
CA SER A 222 -26.89 -0.17 -11.00
C SER A 222 -25.93 -1.09 -10.28
#